data_AF-A0A7W0P499-F1
#
_entry.id   AF-A0A7W0P499-F1
#
_cell.length_a   1.000
_cell.length_b   1.000
_cell.length_c   1.000
_cell.angle_alpha   90.00
_cell.angle_beta   90.00
_cell.angle_gamma   90.00
#
_symmetry.space_group_name_H-M   'P 1'
#
loop_
_entity.id
_entity.type
_entity.pdbx_description
1 polymer ?
#
loop_
_entity_poly.entity_id
_entity_poly.type
_entity_poly.pdbx_seq_one_letter_code
_entity_poly.pdbx_strand_id
1 'polypeptide(L)' 'MKVLFLFGPNLGALGRRDPSLYGSESLEEIMRSVEERGAGLGHEVVWRQSDHEGDLVGWLLGAGPE' A
#
# COMPACT_ATOMS: atom_id res chain seq x y z
N MET A 1 16.47 4.74 5.07
CA MET A 1 15.93 3.40 5.36
C MET A 1 14.87 3.08 4.32
N LYS A 2 14.71 1.80 3.95
CA LYS A 2 13.65 1.35 3.05
C LYS A 2 12.49 0.77 3.86
N VAL A 3 11.28 1.22 3.58
CA VAL A 3 10.05 0.81 4.31
C VAL A 3 9.06 0.23 3.31
N LEU A 4 8.61 -1.00 3.57
CA LEU A 4 7.56 -1.66 2.79
C LEU A 4 6.20 -1.51 3.48
N PHE A 5 5.22 -0.94 2.79
CA PHE A 5 3.81 -0.97 3.16
C PHE A 5 3.10 -2.08 2.39
N LEU A 6 2.56 -3.06 3.12
CA LEU A 6 1.94 -4.25 2.52
C LEU A 6 0.45 -4.25 2.85
N PHE A 7 -0.38 -4.13 1.81
CA PHE A 7 -1.84 -4.05 1.95
C PHE A 7 -2.50 -5.36 1.55
N GLY A 8 -3.36 -5.85 2.45
CA GLY A 8 -4.12 -7.07 2.22
C GLY A 8 -5.35 -6.89 1.33
N PRO A 9 -6.24 -7.89 1.33
CA PRO A 9 -7.37 -7.92 0.42
C PRO A 9 -8.37 -6.78 0.59
N ASN A 10 -9.00 -6.39 -0.52
CA ASN A 10 -10.06 -5.37 -0.64
C ASN A 10 -9.61 -3.91 -0.40
N LEU A 11 -8.35 -3.65 -0.02
CA LEU A 11 -7.88 -2.29 0.21
C LEU A 11 -7.66 -1.50 -1.09
N GLY A 12 -7.46 -2.18 -2.23
CA GLY A 12 -7.50 -1.54 -3.56
C GLY A 12 -8.88 -0.99 -3.95
N ALA A 13 -9.92 -1.26 -3.13
CA ALA A 13 -11.27 -0.70 -3.30
C ALA A 13 -11.52 0.61 -2.54
N LEU A 14 -10.54 1.11 -1.78
CA LEU A 14 -10.63 2.45 -1.17
C LEU A 14 -10.90 3.51 -2.25
N GLY A 15 -11.63 4.56 -1.89
CA GLY A 15 -12.18 5.55 -2.83
C GLY A 15 -13.41 5.10 -3.62
N ARG A 16 -13.75 3.80 -3.66
CA ARG A 16 -14.99 3.27 -4.29
C ARG A 16 -16.03 2.78 -3.29
N ARG A 17 -15.66 2.64 -2.02
CA ARG A 17 -16.57 2.27 -0.91
C ARG A 17 -17.36 3.49 -0.45
N ASP A 18 -18.37 3.28 0.39
CA ASP A 18 -19.17 4.36 0.98
C ASP A 18 -18.26 5.44 1.62
N PRO A 19 -18.17 6.64 1.03
CA PRO A 19 -17.24 7.66 1.50
C PRO A 19 -17.54 8.15 2.92
N SER A 20 -18.79 8.01 3.39
CA SER A 20 -19.17 8.39 4.75
C SER A 20 -18.52 7.50 5.81
N LEU A 21 -18.11 6.29 5.43
CA LEU A 21 -17.49 5.30 6.31
C LEU A 21 -16.00 5.14 6.07
N TYR A 22 -15.54 5.20 4.82
CA TYR A 22 -14.17 4.87 4.44
C TYR A 22 -13.34 6.07 3.98
N GLY A 23 -13.93 7.26 3.97
CA GLY A 23 -13.32 8.42 3.33
C GLY A 23 -13.40 8.35 1.80
N SER A 24 -13.04 9.45 1.15
CA SER A 24 -13.06 9.57 -0.31
C SER A 24 -11.72 9.24 -0.97
N GLU A 25 -10.65 9.13 -0.19
CA GLU A 25 -9.31 8.95 -0.72
C GLU A 25 -9.09 7.51 -1.21
N SER A 26 -8.44 7.38 -2.37
CA SER A 26 -7.99 6.08 -2.88
C SER A 26 -6.71 5.62 -2.19
N LEU A 27 -6.40 4.32 -2.27
CA LEU A 27 -5.15 3.79 -1.71
C LEU A 27 -3.92 4.44 -2.38
N GLU A 28 -3.99 4.71 -3.68
CA GLU A 28 -2.95 5.40 -4.45
C GLU A 28 -2.74 6.85 -3.97
N GLU A 29 -3.82 7.57 -3.65
CA GLU A 29 -3.73 8.94 -3.15
C GLU A 29 -3.09 8.99 -1.76
N ILE A 30 -3.50 8.08 -0.88
CA ILE A 30 -2.92 7.91 0.46
C ILE A 30 -1.43 7.60 0.33
N MET A 31 -1.06 6.65 -0.53
CA MET A 31 0.33 6.22 -0.66
C MET A 31 1.24 7.28 -1.30
N ARG A 32 0.73 8.11 -2.22
CA ARG A 32 1.47 9.27 -2.73
C ARG A 32 1.87 10.23 -1.59
N SER A 33 0.94 10.53 -0.68
CA SER A 33 1.22 11.36 0.50
C SER A 33 2.26 10.72 1.43
N VAL A 34 2.18 9.41 1.63
CA VAL A 34 3.15 8.66 2.44
C VAL A 34 4.54 8.66 1.79
N GLU A 35 4.63 8.47 0.47
CA GLU A 35 5.89 8.52 -0.28
C GLU A 35 6.55 9.91 -0.20
N GLU A 36 5.78 10.99 -0.43
CA GLU A 36 6.26 12.36 -0.28
C GLU A 36 6.79 12.63 1.14
N ARG A 37 6.05 12.19 2.15
CA ARG A 37 6.47 12.33 3.55
C ARG A 37 7.72 11.50 3.86
N GLY A 38 7.79 10.28 3.36
CA GLY A 38 8.94 9.39 3.52
C GLY A 38 10.19 10.00 2.90
N ALA A 39 10.09 10.50 1.66
CA ALA A 39 11.18 11.19 0.98
C ALA A 39 11.68 12.41 1.77
N GLY A 40 10.76 13.22 2.31
CA GLY A 40 11.10 14.36 3.17
C GLY A 40 11.85 13.99 4.46
N LEU A 41 11.74 12.73 4.90
CA LEU A 41 12.45 12.19 6.08
C LEU A 41 13.70 11.37 5.70
N GLY A 42 14.06 11.29 4.41
CA GLY A 42 15.19 10.49 3.94
C GLY A 42 14.90 8.97 3.96
N HIS A 43 13.65 8.58 3.73
CA HIS A 43 13.23 7.18 3.64
C HIS A 43 12.69 6.86 2.24
N GLU A 44 13.03 5.67 1.75
CA GLU A 44 12.42 5.10 0.55
C GLU A 44 11.18 4.34 0.99
N VAL A 45 10.03 4.70 0.41
CA VAL A 45 8.77 3.98 0.62
C VAL A 45 8.52 3.10 -0.59
N VAL A 46 8.23 1.84 -0.35
CA VAL A 46 7.70 0.90 -1.35
C VAL A 46 6.39 0.38 -0.82
N TRP A 47 5.40 0.21 -1.69
CA TRP A 47 4.13 -0.36 -1.28
C TRP A 47 3.56 -1.32 -2.31
N ARG A 48 2.80 -2.29 -1.82
CA ARG A 48 2.12 -3.30 -2.65
C ARG A 48 0.78 -3.65 -2.03
N GLN A 49 -0.19 -4.00 -2.87
CA GLN A 49 -1.49 -4.52 -2.45
C GLN A 49 -1.77 -5.81 -3.22
N SER A 50 -2.33 -6.81 -2.55
CA SER A 50 -2.90 -7.98 -3.22
C SER A 50 -4.11 -8.51 -2.47
N ASP A 51 -5.02 -9.10 -3.23
CA ASP A 51 -6.15 -9.88 -2.72
C ASP A 51 -5.77 -11.36 -2.47
N HIS A 52 -4.56 -11.77 -2.84
CA HIS A 52 -4.06 -13.13 -2.67
C HIS A 52 -3.01 -13.22 -1.56
N GLU A 53 -3.26 -14.08 -0.57
CA GLU A 53 -2.33 -14.31 0.54
C GLU A 53 -0.93 -14.75 0.07
N GLY A 54 -0.86 -15.57 -0.98
CA GLY A 54 0.40 -16.05 -1.54
C GLY A 54 1.33 -14.92 -2.02
N ASP A 55 0.77 -13.87 -2.62
CA ASP A 55 1.55 -12.70 -3.06
C ASP A 55 2.11 -11.94 -1.87
N LEU A 56 1.28 -11.71 -0.84
CA LEU A 56 1.67 -10.99 0.38
C LEU A 56 2.80 -11.72 1.10
N VAL A 57 2.66 -13.03 1.28
CA VAL A 57 3.70 -13.88 1.88
C VAL A 57 4.96 -13.89 1.00
N GLY A 58 4.80 -14.01 -0.32
CA GLY A 58 5.90 -13.96 -1.27
C GLY A 58 6.71 -12.66 -1.15
N TRP A 59 6.05 -11.51 -1.18
CA TRP A 59 6.71 -10.21 -1.03
C TRP A 59 7.36 -10.03 0.34
N LEU A 60 6.75 -10.52 1.42
CA LEU A 60 7.32 -10.44 2.77
C LEU A 60 8.60 -11.28 2.90
N LEU A 61 8.64 -12.45 2.27
CA LEU A 61 9.80 -13.35 2.28
C LEU A 61 10.86 -13.00 1.22
N GLY A 62 10.62 -11.99 0.37
CA GLY A 62 11.50 -11.63 -0.73
C GLY A 62 11.49 -12.62 -1.90
N ALA A 63 10.45 -13.45 -2.00
CA ALA A 63 10.26 -14.51 -3.00
C ALA A 63 9.06 -14.26 -3.93
N GLY A 64 8.45 -13.08 -3.90
CA GLY A 64 7.30 -12.74 -4.75
C GLY A 64 7.72 -12.60 -6.22
N PRO A 65 6.82 -12.91 -7.18
CA PRO A 65 7.12 -12.75 -8.60
C PRO A 65 7.45 -11.28 -8.92
N GLU A 66 8.39 -11.09 -9.84
CA GLU A 66 8.77 -9.76 -10.37
C GLU A 66 7.60 -9.09 -11.09
#